data_AF-A0A2V5JP91-F1
#
_entry.id   AF-A0A2V5JP91-F1
#
_cell.length_a   1.000
_cell.length_b   1.000
_cell.length_c   1.000
_cell.angle_alpha   90.00
_cell.angle_beta   90.00
_cell.angle_gamma   90.00
#
_symmetry.space_group_name_H-M   'P 1'
#
loop_
_entity.id
_entity.type
_entity.pdbx_description
1 polymer ?
#
loop_
_entity_poly.entity_id
_entity_poly.type
_entity_poly.pdbx_seq_one_letter_code
_entity_poly.pdbx_strand_id
1 'polypeptide(L)'
;PAFQKYFTAKSEADILVKVKDKTKLAEAKDELDGLMRRVRGLPPEKNDDFSINEQQALKSTLDPIKNSIAIAGLFITGLSLFVGAIGIMNITFVSVKERTKEIGTRKALGARRRTILLQFLIESTALCLLGGIIGLSFAFAMCYLIGVAFPSFPIQFSTGLVAISMVVSVLTGLISGFAPAWTASRLDPVTALRYE
;
A
#
# COMPACT_ATOMS: atom_id res chain seq x y z
N PRO A 1 -65.41 -1.76 -30.46
CA PRO A 1 -64.68 -1.29 -29.25
C PRO A 1 -64.25 0.18 -29.46
N ALA A 2 -64.56 1.08 -28.52
CA ALA A 2 -64.51 2.53 -28.71
C ALA A 2 -63.17 3.21 -28.33
N PHE A 3 -62.09 2.44 -28.21
CA PHE A 3 -60.76 2.98 -27.96
C PHE A 3 -59.70 2.16 -28.69
N GLN A 4 -58.66 2.85 -29.17
CA GLN A 4 -57.47 2.24 -29.75
C GLN A 4 -56.30 2.55 -28.82
N LYS A 5 -55.62 1.50 -28.35
CA LYS A 5 -54.56 1.60 -27.35
C LYS A 5 -53.31 2.24 -27.99
N TYR A 6 -53.11 3.54 -27.77
CA TYR A 6 -51.97 4.30 -28.30
C TYR A 6 -50.69 4.23 -27.45
N PHE A 7 -50.75 3.62 -26.27
CA PHE A 7 -49.61 3.52 -25.36
C PHE A 7 -49.18 2.06 -25.17
N THR A 8 -47.99 1.75 -25.68
CA THR A 8 -47.20 0.63 -25.16
C THR A 8 -46.70 1.06 -23.79
N ALA A 9 -47.30 0.54 -22.72
CA ALA A 9 -46.80 0.72 -21.36
C ALA A 9 -45.50 -0.07 -21.13
N LYS A 10 -44.50 0.09 -22.02
CA LYS A 10 -43.11 -0.19 -21.67
C LYS A 10 -42.63 1.01 -20.85
N SER A 11 -43.15 1.11 -19.62
CA SER A 11 -42.41 1.86 -18.63
C SER A 11 -41.15 1.05 -18.36
N GLU A 12 -40.00 1.53 -18.80
CA GLU A 12 -38.70 1.03 -18.33
C GLU A 12 -38.64 1.36 -16.83
N ALA A 13 -39.20 0.47 -16.02
CA ALA A 13 -39.28 0.61 -14.58
C ALA A 13 -38.05 -0.05 -13.97
N ASP A 14 -37.07 0.77 -13.58
CA ASP A 14 -35.92 0.32 -12.83
C ASP A 14 -36.29 0.12 -11.35
N ILE A 15 -36.15 -1.11 -10.87
CA ILE A 15 -36.41 -1.47 -9.47
C ILE A 15 -35.06 -1.72 -8.80
N LEU A 16 -34.66 -0.85 -7.88
CA LEU A 16 -33.43 -1.02 -7.11
C LEU A 16 -33.69 -1.88 -5.87
N VAL A 17 -33.00 -3.02 -5.79
CA VAL A 17 -33.09 -3.94 -4.65
C VAL A 17 -31.74 -4.02 -3.95
N LYS A 18 -31.72 -3.80 -2.63
CA LYS A 18 -30.53 -3.91 -1.79
C LYS A 18 -30.53 -5.23 -1.03
N VAL A 19 -29.58 -6.10 -1.35
CA VAL A 19 -29.39 -7.38 -0.63
C VAL A 19 -28.86 -7.11 0.78
N LYS A 20 -29.43 -7.78 1.79
CA LYS A 20 -29.03 -7.63 3.21
C LYS A 20 -27.62 -8.14 3.48
N ASP A 21 -27.22 -9.23 2.84
CA ASP A 21 -25.90 -9.85 2.97
C ASP A 21 -25.22 -9.97 1.60
N LYS A 22 -24.00 -9.43 1.49
CA LYS A 22 -23.25 -9.43 0.24
C LYS A 22 -22.76 -10.83 -0.16
N THR A 23 -22.67 -11.77 0.79
CA THR A 23 -22.23 -13.15 0.53
C THR A 23 -23.31 -14.00 -0.17
N LYS A 24 -24.58 -13.59 -0.07
CA LYS A 24 -25.74 -14.29 -0.64
C LYS A 24 -26.26 -13.63 -1.92
N LEU A 25 -25.41 -12.91 -2.65
CA LEU A 25 -25.84 -12.14 -3.81
C LEU A 25 -26.33 -13.04 -4.96
N ALA A 26 -25.70 -14.21 -5.15
CA ALA A 26 -26.13 -15.21 -6.13
C ALA A 26 -27.51 -15.80 -5.77
N GLU A 27 -27.68 -16.22 -4.51
CA GLU A 27 -28.95 -16.77 -4.00
C GLU A 27 -30.09 -15.73 -4.07
N ALA A 28 -29.80 -14.48 -3.70
CA ALA A 28 -30.74 -13.38 -3.82
C ALA A 28 -31.12 -13.07 -5.27
N LYS A 29 -30.20 -13.27 -6.22
CA LYS A 29 -30.48 -13.09 -7.65
C LYS A 29 -31.44 -14.17 -8.15
N ASP A 30 -31.22 -15.43 -7.78
CA ASP A 30 -32.08 -16.54 -8.18
C ASP A 30 -33.50 -16.39 -7.59
N GLU A 31 -33.60 -15.94 -6.33
CA GLU A 31 -34.89 -15.61 -5.71
C GLU A 31 -35.59 -14.45 -6.44
N LEU A 32 -34.85 -13.39 -6.78
CA LEU A 32 -35.39 -12.24 -7.51
C LEU A 32 -35.85 -12.63 -8.91
N ASP A 33 -35.13 -13.50 -9.60
CA ASP A 33 -35.49 -14.00 -10.92
C ASP A 33 -36.83 -14.76 -10.87
N GLY A 34 -36.96 -15.69 -9.92
CA GLY A 34 -38.21 -16.43 -9.69
C GLY A 34 -39.39 -15.54 -9.30
N LEU A 35 -39.18 -14.54 -8.45
CA LEU A 35 -40.21 -13.57 -8.07
C LEU A 35 -40.63 -12.69 -9.26
N MET A 36 -39.67 -12.19 -10.06
CA MET A 36 -39.96 -11.36 -11.22
C MET A 36 -40.71 -12.14 -12.31
N ARG A 37 -40.34 -13.40 -12.56
CA ARG A 37 -41.09 -14.30 -13.46
C ARG A 37 -42.53 -14.50 -13.02
N ARG A 38 -42.76 -14.66 -11.71
CA ARG A 38 -44.11 -14.81 -11.13
C ARG A 38 -44.92 -13.51 -11.28
N VAL A 39 -44.32 -12.36 -10.98
CA VAL A 39 -44.98 -11.05 -11.11
C VAL A 39 -45.35 -10.73 -12.57
N ARG A 40 -44.49 -11.12 -13.52
CA ARG A 40 -44.73 -10.91 -14.96
C ARG A 40 -45.56 -12.00 -15.63
N GLY A 41 -45.86 -13.10 -14.94
CA GLY A 41 -46.64 -14.22 -15.49
C GLY A 41 -45.94 -14.92 -16.66
N LEU A 42 -44.61 -14.99 -16.65
CA LEU A 42 -43.81 -15.61 -17.72
C LEU A 42 -43.89 -17.14 -17.63
N PRO A 43 -44.28 -17.86 -18.71
CA PRO A 43 -44.22 -19.31 -18.77
C PRO A 43 -42.78 -19.83 -18.72
N PRO A 44 -42.53 -21.07 -18.23
CA PRO A 44 -41.18 -21.62 -18.11
C PRO A 44 -40.39 -21.72 -19.43
N GLU A 45 -41.10 -21.82 -20.56
CA GLU A 45 -40.52 -21.98 -21.90
C GLU A 45 -40.15 -20.65 -22.57
N LYS A 46 -40.56 -19.50 -21.99
CA LYS A 46 -40.33 -18.18 -22.59
C LYS A 46 -39.10 -17.52 -21.97
N ASN A 47 -38.23 -16.98 -22.82
CA ASN A 47 -37.07 -16.21 -22.38
C ASN A 47 -37.49 -14.96 -21.60
N ASP A 48 -36.64 -14.54 -20.66
CA ASP A 48 -36.89 -13.40 -19.79
C ASP A 48 -36.94 -12.08 -20.57
N ASP A 49 -37.91 -11.23 -20.21
CA ASP A 49 -38.08 -9.89 -20.77
C ASP A 49 -37.61 -8.79 -19.78
N PHE A 50 -36.82 -9.18 -18.78
CA PHE A 50 -36.21 -8.34 -17.77
C PHE A 50 -34.73 -8.71 -17.60
N SER A 51 -33.91 -7.77 -17.15
CA SER A 51 -32.51 -8.01 -16.82
C SER A 51 -32.21 -7.53 -15.41
N ILE A 52 -31.56 -8.39 -14.62
CA ILE A 52 -31.06 -8.01 -13.29
C ILE A 52 -29.64 -7.50 -13.50
N ASN A 53 -29.47 -6.18 -13.58
CA ASN A 53 -28.16 -5.54 -13.67
C ASN A 53 -27.48 -5.61 -12.30
N GLU A 54 -26.45 -6.43 -12.20
CA GLU A 54 -25.63 -6.52 -11.01
C GLU A 54 -24.67 -5.33 -10.92
N GLN A 55 -24.49 -4.76 -9.73
CA GLN A 55 -23.34 -3.88 -9.45
C GLN A 55 -21.99 -4.63 -9.62
N GLN A 56 -22.00 -5.95 -9.77
CA GLN A 56 -20.84 -6.76 -10.10
C GLN A 56 -20.25 -6.43 -11.49
N ALA A 57 -21.07 -6.06 -12.49
CA ALA A 57 -20.57 -5.67 -13.81
C ALA A 57 -19.72 -4.37 -13.77
N LEU A 58 -20.10 -3.42 -12.91
CA LEU A 58 -19.31 -2.22 -12.62
C LEU A 58 -18.04 -2.57 -11.84
N LYS A 59 -18.12 -3.47 -10.85
CA LYS A 59 -16.94 -3.92 -10.09
C LYS A 59 -15.95 -4.70 -10.94
N SER A 60 -16.39 -5.63 -11.79
CA SER A 60 -15.53 -6.42 -12.67
C SER A 60 -14.78 -5.56 -13.69
N THR A 61 -15.29 -4.36 -13.99
CA THR A 61 -14.60 -3.37 -14.83
C THR A 61 -13.64 -2.50 -14.02
N LEU A 62 -14.02 -2.08 -12.80
CA LEU A 62 -13.22 -1.19 -11.96
C LEU A 62 -12.10 -1.90 -11.17
N ASP A 63 -12.31 -3.14 -10.74
CA ASP A 63 -11.37 -3.88 -9.90
C ASP A 63 -10.05 -4.21 -10.63
N PRO A 64 -10.04 -4.62 -11.91
CA PRO A 64 -8.79 -4.78 -12.67
C PRO A 64 -8.00 -3.47 -12.78
N ILE A 65 -8.70 -2.35 -12.99
CA ILE A 65 -8.07 -1.02 -13.09
C ILE A 65 -7.43 -0.64 -11.75
N LYS A 66 -8.18 -0.76 -10.64
CA LYS A 66 -7.67 -0.50 -9.29
C LYS A 66 -6.47 -1.38 -8.96
N ASN A 67 -6.54 -2.67 -9.29
CA ASN A 67 -5.45 -3.60 -9.04
C ASN A 67 -4.21 -3.25 -9.87
N SER A 68 -4.39 -2.83 -11.12
CA SER A 68 -3.29 -2.40 -11.98
C SER A 68 -2.60 -1.15 -11.44
N ILE A 69 -3.37 -0.16 -10.97
CA ILE A 69 -2.84 1.04 -10.30
C ILE A 69 -2.11 0.66 -9.00
N ALA A 70 -2.66 -0.26 -8.20
CA ALA A 70 -2.04 -0.71 -6.96
C ALA A 70 -0.69 -1.40 -7.23
N ILE A 71 -0.64 -2.31 -8.22
CA ILE A 71 0.60 -3.00 -8.60
C ILE A 71 1.64 -2.01 -9.14
N ALA A 72 1.24 -1.10 -10.03
CA ALA A 72 2.14 -0.07 -10.55
C ALA A 72 2.67 0.84 -9.42
N GLY A 73 1.80 1.25 -8.50
CA GLY A 73 2.17 2.05 -7.34
C GLY A 73 3.13 1.33 -6.41
N LEU A 74 2.89 0.04 -6.14
CA LEU A 74 3.80 -0.80 -5.35
C LEU A 74 5.16 -0.93 -6.02
N PHE A 75 5.20 -1.11 -7.35
CA PHE A 75 6.43 -1.23 -8.09
C PHE A 75 7.27 0.04 -8.03
N ILE A 76 6.65 1.21 -8.29
CA ILE A 76 7.33 2.51 -8.23
C ILE A 76 7.82 2.79 -6.81
N THR A 77 6.98 2.56 -5.80
CA THR A 77 7.34 2.76 -4.40
C THR A 77 8.48 1.85 -3.98
N GLY A 78 8.44 0.58 -4.40
CA GLY A 78 9.51 -0.39 -4.15
C GLY A 78 10.83 0.02 -4.79
N LEU A 79 10.80 0.51 -6.03
CA LEU A 79 11.98 1.01 -6.72
C LEU A 79 12.56 2.25 -6.02
N SER A 80 11.72 3.21 -5.64
CA SER A 80 12.15 4.39 -4.89
C SER A 80 12.77 4.03 -3.53
N LEU A 81 12.18 3.07 -2.82
CA LEU A 81 12.72 2.56 -1.56
C LEU A 81 14.08 1.89 -1.76
N PHE A 82 14.23 1.10 -2.84
CA PHE A 82 15.48 0.43 -3.18
C PHE A 82 16.61 1.42 -3.48
N VAL A 83 16.33 2.45 -4.30
CA VAL A 83 17.30 3.52 -4.59
C VAL A 83 17.66 4.30 -3.33
N GLY A 84 16.68 4.60 -2.48
CA GLY A 84 16.90 5.22 -1.18
C GLY A 84 17.79 4.38 -0.26
N ALA A 85 17.56 3.06 -0.21
CA ALA A 85 18.36 2.13 0.58
C ALA A 85 19.83 2.10 0.13
N ILE A 86 20.09 2.12 -1.18
CA ILE A 86 21.45 2.22 -1.74
C ILE A 86 22.09 3.56 -1.34
N GLY A 87 21.34 4.66 -1.40
CA GLY A 87 21.81 5.98 -0.96
C GLY A 87 22.26 5.98 0.50
N ILE A 88 21.45 5.43 1.40
CA ILE A 88 21.77 5.31 2.83
C ILE A 88 23.01 4.43 3.03
N MET A 89 23.09 3.30 2.31
CA MET A 89 24.23 2.40 2.36
C MET A 89 25.53 3.13 1.98
N ASN A 90 25.52 3.90 0.90
CA ASN A 90 26.68 4.67 0.44
C ASN A 90 27.12 5.74 1.44
N ILE A 91 26.17 6.52 1.98
CA ILE A 91 26.49 7.53 3.00
C ILE A 91 27.11 6.87 4.24
N THR A 92 26.55 5.73 4.66
CA THR A 92 27.07 4.99 5.82
C THR A 92 28.47 4.43 5.53
N PHE A 93 28.75 3.94 4.32
CA PHE A 93 30.10 3.52 3.92
C PHE A 93 31.12 4.65 3.98
N VAL A 94 30.76 5.84 3.48
CA VAL A 94 31.62 7.02 3.53
C VAL A 94 31.87 7.43 4.98
N SER A 95 30.82 7.47 5.82
CA SER A 95 30.94 7.79 7.24
C SER A 95 31.87 6.84 8.00
N VAL A 96 31.83 5.53 7.68
CA VAL A 96 32.76 4.54 8.26
C VAL A 96 34.21 4.84 7.86
N LYS A 97 34.44 5.23 6.59
CA LYS A 97 35.78 5.58 6.11
C LYS A 97 36.31 6.85 6.78
N GLU A 98 35.50 7.90 6.88
CA GLU A 98 35.87 9.15 7.56
C GLU A 98 36.20 8.93 9.04
N ARG A 99 35.42 8.07 9.72
CA ARG A 99 35.59 7.76 11.15
C ARG A 99 36.52 6.57 11.41
N THR A 100 37.32 6.13 10.42
CA THR A 100 38.20 4.94 10.53
C THR A 100 39.12 5.01 11.75
N LYS A 101 39.79 6.15 11.96
CA LYS A 101 40.74 6.35 13.07
C LYS A 101 40.05 6.30 14.43
N GLU A 102 38.86 6.88 14.56
CA GLU A 102 38.05 6.83 15.78
C GLU A 102 37.56 5.41 16.11
N ILE A 103 37.19 4.63 15.09
CA ILE A 103 36.80 3.23 15.27
C ILE A 103 38.03 2.41 15.72
N GLY A 104 39.20 2.70 15.15
CA GLY A 104 40.48 2.08 15.51
C GLY A 104 40.85 2.33 16.98
N THR A 105 40.78 3.59 17.44
CA THR A 105 41.05 3.93 18.85
C THR A 105 40.06 3.25 19.80
N ARG A 106 38.76 3.24 19.49
CA ARG A 106 37.75 2.53 20.31
C ARG A 106 38.03 1.03 20.41
N LYS A 107 38.43 0.38 19.32
CA LYS A 107 38.81 -1.04 19.34
C LYS A 107 40.10 -1.30 20.10
N ALA A 108 41.09 -0.43 20.00
CA ALA A 108 42.33 -0.53 20.77
C ALA A 108 42.07 -0.42 22.28
N LEU A 109 41.07 0.36 22.68
CA LEU A 109 40.58 0.48 24.06
C LEU A 109 39.67 -0.69 24.50
N GLY A 110 39.46 -1.71 23.65
CA GLY A 110 38.72 -2.93 23.99
C GLY A 110 37.26 -2.97 23.53
N ALA A 111 36.79 -2.04 22.68
CA ALA A 111 35.43 -2.11 22.14
C ALA A 111 35.22 -3.41 21.34
N ARG A 112 34.18 -4.17 21.71
CA ARG A 112 33.80 -5.41 21.01
C ARG A 112 33.26 -5.08 19.61
N ARG A 113 33.51 -5.99 18.66
CA ARG A 113 32.98 -5.89 17.28
C ARG A 113 31.46 -5.65 17.24
N ARG A 114 30.72 -6.34 18.12
CA ARG A 114 29.25 -6.19 18.25
C ARG A 114 28.81 -4.78 18.64
N THR A 115 29.58 -4.08 19.49
CA THR A 115 29.26 -2.71 19.90
C THR A 115 29.37 -1.75 18.72
N ILE A 116 30.45 -1.87 17.93
CA ILE A 116 30.63 -1.07 16.71
C ILE A 116 29.53 -1.39 15.68
N LEU A 117 29.23 -2.67 15.48
CA LEU A 117 28.15 -3.10 14.57
C LEU A 117 26.81 -2.47 14.96
N LEU A 118 26.42 -2.57 16.24
CA LEU A 118 25.15 -2.03 16.72
C LEU A 118 25.10 -0.50 16.63
N GLN A 119 26.21 0.19 16.88
CA GLN A 119 26.28 1.64 16.74
C GLN A 119 25.90 2.10 15.33
N PHE A 120 26.53 1.53 14.30
CA PHE A 120 26.25 1.89 12.91
C PHE A 120 24.85 1.44 12.46
N LEU A 121 24.38 0.26 12.91
CA LEU A 121 23.01 -0.18 12.62
C LEU A 121 21.96 0.77 13.22
N ILE A 122 22.18 1.24 14.45
CA ILE A 122 21.29 2.22 15.09
C ILE A 122 21.35 3.55 14.35
N GLU A 123 22.52 4.02 13.92
CA GLU A 123 22.69 5.25 13.14
C GLU A 123 21.93 5.18 11.81
N SER A 124 22.11 4.12 11.02
CA SER A 124 21.38 3.92 9.76
C SER A 124 19.88 3.75 9.96
N THR A 125 19.45 3.02 11.00
CA THR A 125 18.04 2.82 11.32
C THR A 125 17.37 4.12 11.79
N ALA A 126 18.07 4.92 12.60
CA ALA A 126 17.59 6.23 13.04
C ALA A 126 17.42 7.19 11.87
N LEU A 127 18.36 7.22 10.92
CA LEU A 127 18.23 8.01 9.69
C LEU A 127 17.02 7.58 8.87
N CYS A 128 16.78 6.27 8.72
CA CYS A 128 15.63 5.76 7.97
C CYS A 128 14.31 6.05 8.70
N LEU A 129 14.27 5.94 10.03
CA LEU A 129 13.11 6.31 10.85
C LEU A 129 12.79 7.81 10.76
N LEU A 130 13.80 8.68 10.83
CA LEU A 130 13.62 10.12 10.66
C LEU A 130 13.05 10.43 9.26
N GLY A 131 13.62 9.83 8.21
CA GLY A 131 13.09 9.94 6.86
C GLY A 131 11.64 9.43 6.75
N GLY A 132 11.33 8.31 7.39
CA GLY A 132 10.00 7.73 7.46
C GLY A 132 8.98 8.65 8.15
N ILE A 133 9.35 9.26 9.28
CA ILE A 133 8.51 10.21 10.00
C ILE A 133 8.26 11.47 9.16
N ILE A 134 9.30 12.00 8.50
CA ILE A 134 9.17 13.16 7.62
C ILE A 134 8.26 12.83 6.44
N GLY A 135 8.47 11.69 5.78
CA GLY A 135 7.63 11.22 4.68
C GLY A 135 6.17 11.00 5.10
N LEU A 136 5.95 10.42 6.28
CA LEU A 136 4.62 10.21 6.83
C LEU A 136 3.91 11.53 7.13
N SER A 137 4.64 12.50 7.69
CA SER A 137 4.13 13.84 7.96
C SER A 137 3.70 14.53 6.65
N PHE A 138 4.49 14.36 5.59
CA PHE A 138 4.18 14.88 4.26
C PHE A 138 2.95 14.19 3.66
N ALA A 139 2.86 12.87 3.79
CA ALA A 139 1.70 12.10 3.33
C ALA A 139 0.41 12.49 4.07
N PHE A 140 0.49 12.72 5.38
CA PHE A 140 -0.62 13.21 6.18
C PHE A 140 -1.06 14.61 5.74
N ALA A 141 -0.12 15.54 5.56
CA ALA A 141 -0.41 16.89 5.07
C ALA A 141 -1.08 16.87 3.70
N MET A 142 -0.60 16.02 2.77
CA MET A 142 -1.23 15.84 1.47
C MET A 142 -2.65 15.26 1.57
N CYS A 143 -2.86 14.23 2.40
CA CYS A 143 -4.19 13.67 2.62
C CYS A 143 -5.17 14.73 3.17
N TYR A 144 -4.72 15.55 4.12
CA TYR A 144 -5.51 16.63 4.69
C TYR A 144 -5.87 17.68 3.63
N LEU A 145 -4.89 18.17 2.86
CA LEU A 145 -5.11 19.17 1.82
C LEU A 145 -6.06 18.67 0.72
N ILE A 146 -5.93 17.42 0.30
CA ILE A 146 -6.83 16.80 -0.68
C ILE A 146 -8.25 16.68 -0.10
N GLY A 147 -8.38 16.29 1.17
CA GLY A 147 -9.68 16.19 1.84
C GLY A 147 -10.41 17.53 1.93
N VAL A 148 -9.67 18.63 2.14
CA VAL A 148 -10.24 20.00 2.14
C VAL A 148 -10.58 20.47 0.72
N ALA A 149 -9.71 20.21 -0.26
CA ALA A 149 -9.90 20.65 -1.65
C ALA A 149 -11.00 19.86 -2.38
N PHE A 150 -11.18 18.58 -2.05
CA PHE A 150 -12.14 17.68 -2.70
C PHE A 150 -12.98 16.91 -1.67
N PRO A 151 -14.02 17.52 -1.07
CA PRO A 151 -14.81 16.92 0.00
C PRO A 151 -15.56 15.64 -0.38
N SER A 152 -15.83 15.45 -1.68
CA SER A 152 -16.50 14.27 -2.23
C SER A 152 -15.56 13.09 -2.47
N PHE A 153 -14.24 13.28 -2.35
CA PHE A 153 -13.27 12.23 -2.58
C PHE A 153 -12.99 11.47 -1.26
N PRO A 154 -13.29 10.16 -1.18
CA PRO A 154 -13.16 9.39 0.05
C PRO A 154 -11.69 9.03 0.33
N ILE A 155 -10.90 10.00 0.80
CA ILE A 155 -9.52 9.78 1.26
C ILE A 155 -9.51 9.36 2.73
N GLN A 156 -8.81 8.28 3.05
CA GLN A 156 -8.74 7.74 4.42
C GLN A 156 -7.29 7.47 4.80
N PHE A 157 -6.87 8.01 5.95
CA PHE A 157 -5.55 7.77 6.50
C PHE A 157 -5.61 6.59 7.46
N SER A 158 -5.14 5.42 7.03
CA SER A 158 -5.21 4.18 7.82
C SER A 158 -4.04 4.08 8.79
N THR A 159 -4.32 4.01 10.09
CA THR A 159 -3.32 3.77 11.14
C THR A 159 -2.58 2.45 10.96
N GLY A 160 -3.22 1.43 10.36
CA GLY A 160 -2.56 0.17 10.02
C GLY A 160 -1.46 0.34 8.98
N LEU A 161 -1.68 1.17 7.95
CA LEU A 161 -0.65 1.45 6.94
C LEU A 161 0.52 2.27 7.51
N VAL A 162 0.25 3.13 8.49
CA VAL A 162 1.30 3.84 9.24
C VAL A 162 2.21 2.87 10.00
N ALA A 163 1.63 1.91 10.70
CA ALA A 163 2.42 0.91 11.41
C ALA A 163 3.28 0.08 10.44
N ILE A 164 2.71 -0.32 9.31
CA ILE A 164 3.43 -1.05 8.25
C ILE A 164 4.58 -0.20 7.70
N SER A 165 4.36 1.09 7.41
CA SER A 165 5.44 1.96 6.90
C SER A 165 6.58 2.12 7.89
N MET A 166 6.28 2.22 9.19
CA MET A 166 7.31 2.30 10.24
C MET A 166 8.14 1.01 10.30
N VAL A 167 7.51 -0.15 10.20
CA VAL A 167 8.21 -1.45 10.12
C VAL A 167 9.10 -1.50 8.89
N VAL A 168 8.59 -1.07 7.73
CA VAL A 168 9.37 -1.01 6.48
C VAL A 168 10.58 -0.09 6.65
N SER A 169 10.44 1.10 7.23
CA SER A 169 11.57 2.01 7.51
C SER A 169 12.63 1.37 8.40
N VAL A 170 12.24 0.66 9.47
CA VAL A 170 13.20 -0.07 10.32
C VAL A 170 13.94 -1.14 9.53
N LEU A 171 13.20 -1.96 8.77
CA LEU A 171 13.80 -3.02 7.96
C LEU A 171 14.75 -2.47 6.89
N THR A 172 14.36 -1.40 6.20
CA THR A 172 15.23 -0.75 5.21
C THR A 172 16.50 -0.19 5.84
N GLY A 173 16.41 0.43 7.02
CA GLY A 173 17.57 0.92 7.75
C GLY A 173 18.52 -0.20 8.18
N LEU A 174 17.97 -1.32 8.67
CA LEU A 174 18.76 -2.50 9.02
C LEU A 174 19.44 -3.12 7.80
N ILE A 175 18.72 -3.33 6.70
CA ILE A 175 19.25 -3.97 5.48
C ILE A 175 20.34 -3.10 4.84
N SER A 176 20.08 -1.80 4.67
CA SER A 176 21.04 -0.87 4.07
C SER A 176 22.27 -0.62 4.95
N GLY A 177 22.09 -0.56 6.28
CA GLY A 177 23.17 -0.34 7.25
C GLY A 177 24.02 -1.58 7.53
N PHE A 178 23.54 -2.79 7.24
CA PHE A 178 24.22 -4.02 7.64
C PHE A 178 25.60 -4.20 7.01
N ALA A 179 25.72 -4.05 5.69
CA ALA A 179 27.00 -4.21 4.99
C ALA A 179 28.09 -3.21 5.45
N PRO A 180 27.83 -1.89 5.56
CA PRO A 180 28.82 -0.95 6.06
C PRO A 180 29.12 -1.14 7.55
N ALA A 181 28.11 -1.41 8.38
CA ALA A 181 28.31 -1.69 9.81
C ALA A 181 29.18 -2.94 10.03
N TRP A 182 28.98 -3.96 9.21
CA TRP A 182 29.79 -5.18 9.23
C TRP A 182 31.25 -4.88 8.90
N THR A 183 31.48 -4.08 7.87
CA THR A 183 32.81 -3.62 7.46
C THR A 183 33.49 -2.84 8.60
N ALA A 184 32.78 -1.87 9.21
CA ALA A 184 33.24 -1.11 10.37
C ALA A 184 33.65 -2.01 11.55
N SER A 185 32.81 -3.01 11.85
CA SER A 185 33.03 -3.94 12.97
C SER A 185 34.27 -4.82 12.79
N ARG A 186 34.76 -5.01 11.56
CA ARG A 186 35.91 -5.88 11.23
C ARG A 186 37.23 -5.16 10.99
N LEU A 187 37.25 -3.82 10.95
CA LEU A 187 38.50 -3.06 10.89
C LEU A 187 39.51 -3.46 11.98
N ASP A 188 40.77 -3.62 11.58
CA ASP A 188 41.88 -3.90 12.47
C ASP A 188 42.37 -2.59 13.12
N PRO A 189 42.44 -2.49 14.46
CA PRO A 189 42.92 -1.28 15.14
C PRO A 189 44.32 -0.85 14.71
N VAL A 190 45.22 -1.78 14.38
CA VAL A 190 46.60 -1.45 13.99
C VAL A 190 46.63 -0.75 12.63
N THR A 191 45.85 -1.25 11.66
CA THR A 191 45.78 -0.63 10.32
C THR A 191 44.98 0.68 10.35
N ALA A 192 43.94 0.75 11.18
CA ALA A 192 43.12 1.96 11.33
C ALA A 192 43.87 3.15 11.94
N LEU A 193 44.85 2.90 12.83
CA LEU A 193 45.69 3.95 13.43
C LEU A 193 46.84 4.41 12.53
N ARG A 194 47.25 3.55 11.60
CA ARG A 194 48.35 3.78 10.65
C ARG A 194 47.88 4.46 9.36
N TYR A 195 46.58 4.66 9.22
CA TYR A 195 45.95 5.37 8.11
C TYR A 195 46.16 6.89 8.31
N GLU A 196 46.89 7.53 7.40
CA GLU A 196 46.90 8.99 7.23
C GLU A 196 45.69 9.44 6.42
#